data_AF-A0A6P1VPC1-F1
#
_entry.id   AF-A0A6P1VPC1-F1
#
_cell.length_a   1.000
_cell.length_b   1.000
_cell.length_c   1.000
_cell.angle_alpha   90.00
_cell.angle_beta   90.00
_cell.angle_gamma   90.00
#
_symmetry.space_group_name_H-M   'P 1'
#
loop_
_entity.id
_entity.type
_entity.pdbx_description
1 polymer ?
#
loop_
_entity_poly.entity_id
_entity_poly.type
_entity_poly.pdbx_seq_one_letter_code
_entity_poly.pdbx_strand_id
1 'polypeptide(L)'
;MKTRLFFLKLMMVSAIAFCQSPATTRLYFVAMPANSFHTTLNPDKPIKIGRCTLLETNADSLGIVVTNKKTAYLHFERGRTYYFRVYGGHSVQSMTSLVSETEFWLDVGFNGASTYRHYFLDKEKGLTLLED
;
A
#
# COMPACT_ATOMS: atom_id res chain seq x y z
N MET A 1 -6.68 53.25 -12.76
CA MET A 1 -7.31 52.21 -11.90
C MET A 1 -7.47 50.82 -12.56
N LYS A 2 -6.61 50.42 -13.52
CA LYS A 2 -6.74 49.10 -14.20
C LYS A 2 -5.60 48.11 -13.91
N THR A 3 -4.49 48.58 -13.34
CA THR A 3 -3.28 47.77 -13.09
C THR A 3 -3.27 46.98 -11.78
N ARG A 4 -4.10 47.36 -10.80
CA ARG A 4 -4.17 46.66 -9.49
C ARG A 4 -5.00 45.38 -9.51
N LEU A 5 -5.88 45.18 -10.50
CA LEU A 5 -6.70 43.98 -10.61
C LEU A 5 -5.95 42.76 -11.16
N PHE A 6 -4.82 42.97 -11.84
CA PHE A 6 -4.08 41.88 -12.50
C PHE A 6 -3.22 41.08 -11.50
N PHE A 7 -2.63 41.74 -10.50
CA PHE A 7 -1.81 41.08 -9.48
C PHE A 7 -2.61 40.16 -8.55
N LEU A 8 -3.89 40.46 -8.29
CA LEU A 8 -4.73 39.63 -7.43
C LEU A 8 -5.12 38.30 -8.11
N LYS A 9 -5.25 38.28 -9.44
CA LYS A 9 -5.52 37.04 -10.19
C LYS A 9 -4.29 36.13 -10.29
N LEU A 10 -3.08 36.70 -10.35
CA LEU A 10 -1.84 35.91 -10.43
C LEU A 10 -1.53 35.17 -9.11
N MET A 11 -1.89 35.77 -7.96
CA MET A 11 -1.72 35.16 -6.63
C MET A 11 -2.73 34.06 -6.32
N MET A 12 -3.90 34.02 -6.99
CA MET A 12 -4.86 32.93 -6.79
C MET A 12 -4.56 31.66 -7.61
N VAL A 13 -3.75 31.76 -8.67
CA VAL A 13 -3.35 30.58 -9.47
C VAL A 13 -2.20 29.81 -8.81
N SER A 14 -1.33 30.47 -8.04
CA SER A 14 -0.22 29.82 -7.36
C SER A 14 -0.62 29.03 -6.09
N ALA A 15 -1.81 29.30 -5.52
CA ALA A 15 -2.27 28.63 -4.30
C ALA A 15 -2.82 27.21 -4.54
N ILE A 16 -3.16 26.84 -5.77
CA ILE A 16 -3.76 25.53 -6.09
C ILE A 16 -2.67 24.45 -6.26
N ALA A 17 -1.41 24.83 -6.47
CA ALA A 17 -0.32 23.89 -6.75
C ALA A 17 0.30 23.21 -5.51
N PHE A 18 0.00 23.68 -4.29
CA PHE A 18 0.73 23.27 -3.08
C PHE A 18 0.00 22.31 -2.14
N CYS A 19 -1.13 21.72 -2.55
CA CYS A 19 -1.94 20.90 -1.63
C CYS A 19 -2.30 19.50 -2.15
N GLN A 20 -1.62 19.01 -3.18
CA GLN A 20 -1.76 17.62 -3.60
C GLN A 20 -0.53 16.83 -3.12
N SER A 21 -0.55 16.42 -1.85
CA SER A 21 0.28 15.29 -1.44
C SER A 21 0.01 14.15 -2.43
N PRO A 22 1.04 13.50 -3.00
CA PRO A 22 0.83 12.42 -3.95
C PRO A 22 -0.09 11.39 -3.32
N ALA A 23 -1.24 11.15 -3.94
CA ALA A 23 -2.26 10.28 -3.39
C ALA A 23 -1.67 8.88 -3.19
N THR A 24 -1.52 8.47 -1.93
CA THR A 24 -0.95 7.17 -1.56
C THR A 24 -2.03 6.09 -1.66
N THR A 25 -1.69 5.00 -2.31
CA THR A 25 -2.51 3.79 -2.35
C THR A 25 -2.33 3.01 -1.06
N ARG A 26 -3.42 2.49 -0.50
CA ARG A 26 -3.43 1.67 0.72
C ARG A 26 -3.75 0.22 0.39
N LEU A 27 -2.94 -0.70 0.88
CA LEU A 27 -3.08 -2.12 0.67
C LEU A 27 -3.14 -2.79 2.04
N TYR A 28 -4.32 -3.27 2.42
CA TYR A 28 -4.52 -4.04 3.64
C TYR A 28 -4.34 -5.52 3.35
N PHE A 29 -3.61 -6.21 4.20
CA PHE A 29 -3.37 -7.64 4.12
C PHE A 29 -3.72 -8.34 5.42
N VAL A 30 -4.31 -9.53 5.29
CA VAL A 30 -4.55 -10.46 6.40
C VAL A 30 -4.02 -11.84 6.00
N ALA A 31 -3.22 -12.46 6.87
CA ALA A 31 -2.62 -13.77 6.64
C ALA A 31 -2.67 -14.67 7.87
N MET A 32 -3.03 -15.93 7.66
CA MET A 32 -2.83 -17.03 8.60
C MET A 32 -2.45 -18.32 7.87
N PRO A 33 -1.27 -18.93 8.13
CA PRO A 33 -0.21 -18.43 9.01
C PRO A 33 0.45 -17.13 8.48
N ALA A 34 1.31 -16.51 9.28
CA ALA A 34 2.05 -15.31 8.86
C ALA A 34 2.88 -15.60 7.60
N ASN A 35 2.97 -14.61 6.72
CA ASN A 35 3.64 -14.71 5.43
C ASN A 35 4.60 -13.53 5.24
N SER A 36 5.41 -13.57 4.19
CA SER A 36 6.29 -12.46 3.84
C SER A 36 6.53 -12.40 2.34
N PHE A 37 6.57 -11.18 1.79
CA PHE A 37 6.81 -10.97 0.37
C PHE A 37 8.01 -10.05 0.17
N HIS A 38 8.85 -10.39 -0.79
CA HIS A 38 9.82 -9.44 -1.36
C HIS A 38 9.15 -8.68 -2.50
N THR A 39 9.54 -7.42 -2.66
CA THR A 39 8.98 -6.56 -3.70
C THR A 39 10.07 -6.13 -4.68
N THR A 40 9.72 -5.76 -5.90
CA THR A 40 10.68 -5.22 -6.86
C THR A 40 11.28 -3.89 -6.40
N LEU A 41 10.51 -3.09 -5.64
CA LEU A 41 10.95 -1.82 -5.08
C LEU A 41 11.81 -1.98 -3.81
N ASN A 42 11.73 -3.14 -3.16
CA ASN A 42 12.61 -3.49 -2.06
C ASN A 42 12.89 -5.00 -2.02
N PRO A 43 13.88 -5.46 -2.81
CA PRO A 43 14.20 -6.88 -2.92
C PRO A 43 14.93 -7.40 -1.68
N ASP A 44 15.62 -6.55 -0.91
CA ASP A 44 16.48 -7.01 0.19
C ASP A 44 15.73 -7.16 1.51
N LYS A 45 14.67 -6.38 1.72
CA LYS A 45 13.88 -6.39 2.96
C LYS A 45 12.43 -6.78 2.69
N PRO A 46 11.96 -7.93 3.22
CA PRO A 46 10.60 -8.38 2.97
C PRO A 46 9.57 -7.58 3.78
N ILE A 47 8.36 -7.50 3.25
CA ILE A 47 7.18 -7.04 3.97
C ILE A 47 6.62 -8.24 4.71
N LYS A 48 6.61 -8.17 6.05
CA LYS A 48 6.00 -9.22 6.90
C LYS A 48 4.50 -9.01 6.97
N ILE A 49 3.74 -10.01 6.53
CA ILE A 49 2.28 -10.01 6.54
C ILE A 49 1.79 -10.88 7.70
N GLY A 50 1.02 -10.28 8.58
CA GLY A 50 0.47 -10.95 9.77
C GLY A 50 -1.05 -10.95 9.80
N ARG A 51 -1.58 -10.95 11.03
CA ARG A 51 -3.03 -10.94 11.31
C ARG A 51 -3.73 -9.67 10.80
N CYS A 52 -3.00 -8.56 10.70
CA CYS A 52 -3.40 -7.37 9.96
C CYS A 52 -2.14 -6.58 9.59
N THR A 53 -2.02 -6.15 8.35
CA THR A 53 -0.88 -5.39 7.86
C THR A 53 -1.35 -4.34 6.87
N LEU A 54 -0.98 -3.08 7.11
CA LEU A 54 -1.19 -1.97 6.18
C LEU A 54 0.11 -1.67 5.45
N LEU A 55 0.05 -1.65 4.12
CA LEU A 55 1.09 -1.16 3.25
C LEU A 55 0.57 0.05 2.49
N GLU A 56 1.15 1.22 2.74
CA GLU A 56 0.92 2.41 1.94
C GLU A 56 2.03 2.57 0.89
N THR A 57 1.69 3.01 -0.30
CA THR A 57 2.68 3.24 -1.36
C THR A 57 2.29 4.41 -2.27
N ASN A 58 3.30 5.08 -2.81
CA ASN A 58 3.15 6.10 -3.86
C ASN A 58 3.46 5.55 -5.27
N ALA A 59 3.66 4.22 -5.40
CA ALA A 59 3.83 3.55 -6.66
C ALA A 59 2.48 3.19 -7.30
N ASP A 60 2.44 3.19 -8.63
CA ASP A 60 1.24 2.82 -9.41
C ASP A 60 1.09 1.29 -9.55
N SER A 61 2.10 0.54 -9.10
CA SER A 61 2.08 -0.91 -9.06
C SER A 61 2.98 -1.47 -7.96
N LEU A 62 2.67 -2.69 -7.54
CA LEU A 62 3.50 -3.49 -6.63
C LEU A 62 3.93 -4.76 -7.35
N GLY A 63 5.22 -4.87 -7.65
CA GLY A 63 5.82 -6.12 -8.11
C GLY A 63 6.17 -7.01 -6.93
N ILE A 64 5.53 -8.16 -6.82
CA ILE A 64 5.78 -9.18 -5.80
C ILE A 64 6.68 -10.27 -6.39
N VAL A 65 7.82 -10.51 -5.77
CA VAL A 65 8.76 -11.56 -6.17
C VAL A 65 8.25 -12.90 -5.65
N VAL A 66 7.88 -13.79 -6.57
CA VAL A 66 7.43 -15.15 -6.26
C VAL A 66 8.55 -16.17 -6.53
N THR A 67 8.30 -17.44 -6.20
CA THR A 67 9.26 -18.55 -6.38
C THR A 67 9.84 -18.57 -7.80
N ASN A 68 11.11 -18.96 -7.92
CA ASN A 68 11.89 -18.97 -9.17
C ASN A 68 12.16 -17.57 -9.77
N LYS A 69 12.19 -16.51 -8.94
CA LYS A 69 12.47 -15.12 -9.35
C LYS A 69 11.48 -14.56 -10.37
N LYS A 70 10.31 -15.19 -10.55
CA LYS A 70 9.23 -14.59 -11.32
C LYS A 70 8.63 -13.45 -10.51
N THR A 71 8.12 -12.44 -11.20
CA THR A 71 7.47 -11.29 -10.56
C THR A 71 6.02 -11.22 -11.00
N ALA A 72 5.10 -11.14 -10.04
CA ALA A 72 3.70 -10.82 -10.28
C ALA A 72 3.47 -9.34 -10.00
N TYR A 73 2.82 -8.62 -10.92
CA TYR A 73 2.55 -7.19 -10.76
C TYR A 73 1.08 -6.96 -10.42
N LEU A 74 0.84 -6.22 -9.35
CA LEU A 74 -0.46 -5.67 -9.00
C LEU A 74 -0.48 -4.21 -9.43
N HIS A 75 -1.44 -3.80 -10.25
CA HIS A 75 -1.61 -2.40 -10.67
C HIS A 75 -2.72 -1.74 -9.87
N PHE A 76 -2.55 -0.46 -9.55
CA PHE A 76 -3.47 0.26 -8.69
C PHE A 76 -3.87 1.61 -9.28
N GLU A 77 -5.08 2.02 -8.96
CA GLU A 77 -5.49 3.42 -9.07
C GLU A 77 -4.94 4.20 -7.88
N ARG A 78 -4.39 5.39 -8.14
CA ARG A 78 -3.82 6.24 -7.08
C ARG A 78 -4.88 6.64 -6.06
N GLY A 79 -4.49 6.61 -4.78
CA GLY A 79 -5.35 7.03 -3.67
C GLY A 79 -6.46 6.04 -3.31
N ARG A 80 -6.52 4.87 -3.95
CA ARG A 80 -7.47 3.82 -3.60
C ARG A 80 -6.99 2.97 -2.44
N THR A 81 -7.95 2.30 -1.80
CA THR A 81 -7.69 1.28 -0.78
C THR A 81 -8.10 -0.08 -1.32
N TYR A 82 -7.25 -1.07 -1.14
CA TYR A 82 -7.47 -2.45 -1.54
C TYR A 82 -7.28 -3.37 -0.34
N TYR A 83 -8.07 -4.44 -0.29
CA TYR A 83 -8.06 -5.40 0.81
C TYR A 83 -7.73 -6.78 0.26
N PHE A 84 -6.70 -7.40 0.82
CA PHE A 84 -6.19 -8.68 0.37
C PHE A 84 -6.20 -9.69 1.49
N ARG A 85 -6.64 -10.89 1.14
CA ARG A 85 -6.45 -12.08 1.95
C ARG A 85 -5.31 -12.90 1.38
N VAL A 86 -4.40 -13.31 2.25
CA VAL A 86 -3.24 -14.13 1.91
C VAL A 86 -3.38 -15.49 2.57
N TYR A 87 -3.39 -16.53 1.74
CA TYR A 87 -3.36 -17.93 2.17
C TYR A 87 -2.02 -18.55 1.80
N GLY A 88 -1.43 -19.34 2.68
CA GLY A 88 -0.22 -20.11 2.35
C GLY A 88 0.64 -20.39 3.56
N GLY A 89 1.01 -21.67 3.73
CA GLY A 89 1.97 -22.15 4.73
C GLY A 89 3.24 -22.68 4.06
N HIS A 90 4.20 -23.12 4.88
CA HIS A 90 5.60 -23.48 4.53
C HIS A 90 5.83 -24.45 3.34
N SER A 91 4.81 -25.04 2.73
CA SER A 91 4.91 -25.97 1.61
C SER A 91 3.96 -25.71 0.43
N VAL A 92 3.05 -24.73 0.52
CA VAL A 92 2.02 -24.46 -0.50
C VAL A 92 2.23 -23.06 -1.07
N GLN A 93 2.14 -22.94 -2.40
CA GLN A 93 2.20 -21.66 -3.11
C GLN A 93 1.24 -20.66 -2.46
N SER A 94 1.78 -19.53 -2.01
CA SER A 94 0.96 -18.51 -1.35
C SER A 94 -0.04 -17.93 -2.37
N MET A 95 -1.32 -18.02 -2.04
CA MET A 95 -2.42 -17.44 -2.81
C MET A 95 -2.79 -16.10 -2.19
N THR A 96 -2.87 -15.06 -3.03
CA THR A 96 -3.34 -13.74 -2.62
C THR A 96 -4.62 -13.43 -3.38
N SER A 97 -5.67 -13.04 -2.66
CA SER A 97 -6.99 -12.76 -3.23
C SER A 97 -7.44 -11.36 -2.80
N LEU A 98 -7.93 -10.56 -3.74
CA LEU A 98 -8.63 -9.32 -3.45
C LEU A 98 -10.01 -9.65 -2.86
N VAL A 99 -10.37 -9.02 -1.74
CA VAL A 99 -11.63 -9.22 -1.04
C VAL A 99 -12.33 -7.89 -0.79
N SER A 100 -13.60 -7.94 -0.39
CA SER A 100 -14.32 -6.75 0.07
C SER A 100 -13.79 -6.26 1.42
N GLU A 101 -14.01 -4.98 1.73
CA GLU A 101 -13.67 -4.41 3.04
C GLU A 101 -14.36 -5.14 4.19
N THR A 102 -15.66 -5.44 4.04
CA THR A 102 -16.44 -6.15 5.06
C THR A 102 -15.87 -7.54 5.32
N GLU A 103 -15.57 -8.28 4.26
CA GLU A 103 -14.97 -9.61 4.37
C GLU A 103 -13.60 -9.56 5.05
N PHE A 104 -12.78 -8.57 4.69
CA PHE A 104 -11.47 -8.36 5.30
C PHE A 104 -11.56 -8.13 6.81
N TRP A 105 -12.41 -7.18 7.25
CA TRP A 105 -12.52 -6.86 8.68
C TRP A 105 -13.12 -8.00 9.50
N LEU A 106 -13.99 -8.82 8.90
CA LEU A 106 -14.45 -10.05 9.53
C LEU A 106 -13.27 -11.01 9.79
N ASP A 107 -12.38 -11.21 8.82
CA ASP A 107 -11.19 -12.06 9.01
C ASP A 107 -10.24 -11.49 10.07
N VAL A 108 -9.99 -10.19 10.05
CA VAL A 108 -9.14 -9.52 11.05
C VAL A 108 -9.70 -9.75 12.46
N GLY A 109 -11.02 -9.60 12.61
CA GLY A 109 -11.73 -9.86 13.86
C GLY A 109 -11.60 -11.32 14.31
N PHE A 110 -11.85 -12.28 13.41
CA PHE A 110 -11.71 -13.71 13.71
C PHE A 110 -10.27 -14.12 14.03
N ASN A 111 -9.29 -13.45 13.42
CA ASN A 111 -7.87 -13.68 13.68
C ASN A 111 -7.37 -13.00 14.96
N GLY A 112 -8.23 -12.22 15.65
CA GLY A 112 -7.93 -11.57 16.91
C GLY A 112 -6.84 -10.50 16.81
N ALA A 113 -6.77 -9.77 15.69
CA ALA A 113 -5.91 -8.60 15.56
C ALA A 113 -6.59 -7.37 16.16
N SER A 114 -5.92 -6.70 17.11
CA SER A 114 -6.36 -5.43 17.70
C SER A 114 -5.66 -4.21 17.09
N THR A 115 -4.56 -4.42 16.37
CA THR A 115 -3.75 -3.40 15.70
C THR A 115 -3.29 -3.92 14.33
N TYR A 116 -2.63 -3.07 13.56
CA TYR A 116 -2.01 -3.45 12.29
C TYR A 116 -0.53 -3.06 12.27
N ARG A 117 0.26 -3.90 11.60
CA ARG A 117 1.65 -3.54 11.26
C ARG A 117 1.63 -2.59 10.07
N HIS A 118 2.25 -1.42 10.17
CA HIS A 118 2.19 -0.38 9.14
C HIS A 118 3.52 -0.20 8.43
N TYR A 119 3.51 -0.36 7.11
CA TYR A 119 4.62 -0.05 6.23
C TYR A 119 4.29 1.09 5.28
N PHE A 120 5.32 1.88 4.95
CA PHE A 120 5.32 2.75 3.78
C PHE A 120 6.37 2.26 2.78
N LEU A 121 5.95 1.92 1.57
CA LEU A 121 6.82 1.55 0.46
C LEU A 121 6.88 2.70 -0.53
N ASP A 122 7.94 3.49 -0.44
CA ASP A 122 8.23 4.58 -1.34
C ASP A 122 8.93 4.05 -2.60
N LYS A 123 8.52 4.52 -3.77
CA LYS A 123 9.10 4.11 -5.06
C LYS A 123 10.60 4.47 -5.20
N GLU A 124 11.09 5.46 -4.46
CA GLU A 124 12.48 5.96 -4.52
C GLU A 124 13.28 5.56 -3.27
N LYS A 125 12.63 5.55 -2.10
CA LYS A 125 13.29 5.31 -0.80
C LYS A 125 13.12 3.88 -0.26
N GLY A 126 12.31 3.05 -0.91
CA GLY A 126 12.06 1.68 -0.47
C GLY A 126 11.16 1.59 0.77
N LEU A 127 11.31 0.52 1.55
CA LEU A 127 10.39 0.16 2.63
C LEU A 127 10.78 0.75 3.99
N THR A 128 9.84 1.46 4.59
CA THR A 128 9.91 1.95 5.98
C THR A 128 8.83 1.27 6.81
N LEU A 129 9.17 0.84 8.03
CA LEU A 129 8.20 0.39 9.03
C LEU A 129 7.81 1.61 9.87
N LEU A 130 6.52 1.90 9.96
CA LEU A 130 5.97 3.05 10.68
C LEU A 130 5.40 2.64 12.04
N GLU A 131 4.75 1.47 12.11
CA GLU A 131 4.13 0.92 13.33
C GLU A 131 4.22 -0.62 13.31
N ASP A 132 4.36 -1.24 14.49
CA ASP A 132 4.40 -2.71 14.67
C ASP A 132 3.39 -3.17 15.72
#